data_AF-A0A7W9ZUQ9-F1
#
_entry.id   AF-A0A7W9ZUQ9-F1
#
_cell.length_a   1.000
_cell.length_b   1.000
_cell.length_c   1.000
_cell.angle_alpha   90.00
_cell.angle_beta   90.00
_cell.angle_gamma   90.00
#
_symmetry.space_group_name_H-M   'P 1'
#
loop_
_entity.id
_entity.type
_entity.pdbx_description
1 polymer ?
#
loop_
_entity_poly.entity_id
_entity_poly.type
_entity_poly.pdbx_seq_one_letter_code
_entity_poly.pdbx_strand_id
1 'polypeptide(L)'
;MAYEINQTLPRSFGRLKSGERSTISILASYLRGALASLLPRYGLLLAFLALWQVSSTEGWVNPAVFPPLNTILSALWTNLANGALLDDIAISLQRSGTAFAFAVVIGIPLGLFMGQVRAVEHALDPILQLFRQTSALALYPVFILLLGLGETSKIFVIFWATLFPVLLATIGGVKEVDQKLIEMARTYGAGSLTIFRRVILPASVPAIFVGLRLSATTALLLLIAAEMIGANKGIGFQVMNAQYNFQIPLMFGAILLLAFLGLAANALLVLLQRRLCRWSQPNA
;
A
#
# COMPACT_ATOMS: atom_id res chain seq x y z
N MET A 1 70.58 37.30 -24.30
CA MET A 1 70.30 37.90 -22.99
C MET A 1 69.53 36.85 -22.20
N ALA A 2 70.11 35.90 -21.45
CA ALA A 2 71.11 35.97 -20.39
C ALA A 2 70.69 36.88 -19.22
N TYR A 3 70.74 36.31 -18.00
CA TYR A 3 70.37 36.78 -16.64
C TYR A 3 68.93 36.48 -16.19
N GLU A 4 68.65 35.77 -15.09
CA GLU A 4 69.52 35.21 -14.04
C GLU A 4 68.75 34.12 -13.25
N ILE A 5 69.48 33.07 -12.89
CA ILE A 5 69.07 31.98 -12.01
C ILE A 5 69.32 32.45 -10.58
N ASN A 6 68.32 32.41 -9.69
CA ASN A 6 68.59 32.42 -8.26
C ASN A 6 67.93 31.21 -7.59
N GLN A 7 68.80 30.27 -7.23
CA GLN A 7 68.55 29.12 -6.39
C GLN A 7 68.36 29.59 -4.94
N THR A 8 67.29 29.14 -4.26
CA THR A 8 67.35 28.75 -2.85
C THR A 8 66.22 27.77 -2.53
N LEU A 9 66.52 26.48 -2.59
CA LEU A 9 65.89 25.44 -1.77
C LEU A 9 66.97 24.95 -0.79
N PRO A 10 66.67 24.22 0.31
CA PRO A 10 65.44 24.13 1.11
C PRO A 10 65.76 24.16 2.63
N ARG A 11 64.91 24.73 3.50
CA ARG A 11 64.93 24.42 4.95
C ARG A 11 63.54 24.52 5.58
N SER A 12 62.90 23.37 5.75
CA SER A 12 62.61 22.82 7.09
C SER A 12 61.43 21.86 7.03
N PHE A 13 61.72 20.64 7.49
CA PHE A 13 60.74 19.68 7.99
C PHE A 13 59.81 20.38 8.98
N GLY A 14 58.50 20.36 8.72
CA GLY A 14 57.51 21.06 9.52
C GLY A 14 56.16 20.36 9.53
N ARG A 15 56.15 19.14 10.08
CA ARG A 15 54.99 18.39 10.60
C ARG A 15 53.81 18.14 9.65
N LEU A 16 53.68 16.86 9.30
CA LEU A 16 52.40 16.17 9.27
C LEU A 16 51.57 16.56 10.52
N LYS A 17 50.53 17.37 10.35
CA LYS A 17 49.32 17.31 11.18
C LYS A 17 48.29 16.57 10.32
N SER A 18 48.21 15.23 10.37
CA SER A 18 47.41 14.51 11.38
C SER A 18 46.38 15.46 12.01
N GLY A 19 45.15 15.47 11.51
CA GLY A 19 44.26 14.34 11.71
C GLY A 19 43.32 14.73 12.83
N GLU A 20 42.45 15.71 12.56
CA GLU A 20 41.35 16.11 13.45
C GLU A 20 40.40 17.12 12.76
N ARG A 21 40.10 16.91 11.46
CA ARG A 21 38.80 17.40 10.97
C ARG A 21 37.76 16.50 11.61
N SER A 22 37.38 16.92 12.82
CA SER A 22 36.44 16.26 13.72
C SER A 22 35.35 15.59 12.91
N THR A 23 35.25 14.27 13.03
CA THR A 23 34.19 13.43 12.45
C THR A 23 32.80 14.04 12.68
N ILE A 24 32.66 14.84 13.74
CA ILE A 24 31.50 15.64 14.12
C ILE A 24 31.11 16.68 13.05
N SER A 25 32.06 17.40 12.44
CA SER A 25 31.73 18.43 11.44
C SER A 25 31.26 17.84 10.11
N ILE A 26 31.78 16.65 9.76
CA ILE A 26 31.36 15.92 8.57
C ILE A 26 29.96 15.34 8.80
N LEU A 27 29.73 14.66 9.94
CA LEU A 27 28.41 14.17 10.34
C LEU A 27 27.36 15.28 10.45
N ALA A 28 27.72 16.45 10.98
CA ALA A 28 26.81 17.60 11.07
C ALA A 28 26.41 18.16 9.70
N SER A 29 27.31 18.13 8.71
CA SER A 29 27.01 18.55 7.33
C SER A 29 26.12 17.55 6.59
N TYR A 30 26.31 16.23 6.80
CA TYR A 30 25.42 15.20 6.29
C TYR A 30 24.05 15.24 6.95
N LEU A 31 23.98 15.46 8.27
CA LEU A 31 22.72 15.63 8.99
C LEU A 31 21.98 16.88 8.54
N ARG A 32 22.65 18.01 8.29
CA ARG A 32 22.02 19.23 7.74
C ARG A 32 21.50 19.02 6.31
N GLY A 33 22.22 18.31 5.44
CA GLY A 33 21.75 17.98 4.10
C GLY A 33 20.57 16.99 4.08
N ALA A 34 20.58 16.00 4.97
CA ALA A 34 19.47 15.06 5.16
C ALA A 34 18.24 15.76 5.76
N LEU A 35 18.41 16.62 6.79
CA LEU A 35 17.33 17.42 7.36
C LEU A 35 16.76 18.43 6.36
N ALA A 36 17.59 19.11 5.56
CA ALA A 36 17.14 20.06 4.55
C ALA A 36 16.38 19.42 3.38
N SER A 37 16.70 18.18 3.02
CA SER A 37 15.99 17.43 1.97
C SER A 37 14.71 16.74 2.47
N LEU A 38 14.62 16.42 3.76
CA LEU A 38 13.43 15.84 4.39
C LEU A 38 12.40 16.89 4.83
N LEU A 39 12.83 18.12 5.18
CA LEU A 39 11.97 19.23 5.60
C LEU A 39 10.84 19.58 4.62
N PRO A 40 11.09 19.77 3.31
CA PRO A 40 10.00 20.11 2.38
C PRO A 40 9.01 18.95 2.17
N ARG A 41 9.42 17.70 2.42
CA ARG A 41 8.58 16.51 2.17
C ARG A 41 7.82 16.01 3.40
N TYR A 42 8.43 16.12 4.59
CA TYR A 42 7.87 15.64 5.86
C TYR A 42 7.61 16.74 6.88
N GLY A 43 8.05 17.98 6.62
CA GLY A 43 7.91 19.10 7.56
C GLY A 43 6.47 19.43 7.92
N LEU A 44 5.55 19.35 6.95
CA LEU A 44 4.11 19.55 7.20
C LEU A 44 3.52 18.43 8.09
N LEU A 45 3.96 17.19 7.88
CA LEU A 45 3.55 16.02 8.66
C LEU A 45 4.06 16.12 10.10
N LEU A 46 5.33 16.49 10.27
CA LEU A 46 5.94 16.70 11.59
C LEU A 46 5.32 17.89 12.32
N ALA A 47 5.03 18.99 11.62
CA ALA A 47 4.33 20.15 12.19
C ALA A 47 2.92 19.76 12.65
N PHE A 48 2.18 18.97 11.87
CA PHE A 48 0.87 18.46 12.27
C PHE A 48 0.94 17.58 13.52
N LEU A 49 1.90 16.64 13.59
CA LEU A 49 2.08 15.78 14.76
C LEU A 49 2.52 16.56 16.00
N ALA A 50 3.38 17.56 15.84
CA ALA A 50 3.78 18.44 16.93
C ALA A 50 2.60 19.29 17.44
N LEU A 51 1.78 19.82 16.53
CA LEU A 51 0.60 20.60 16.88
C LEU A 51 -0.47 19.73 17.56
N TRP A 52 -0.61 18.46 17.15
CA TRP A 52 -1.43 17.47 17.85
C TRP A 52 -0.94 17.26 19.28
N GLN A 53 0.35 16.99 19.46
CA GLN A 53 0.91 16.73 20.78
C GLN A 53 0.70 17.94 21.70
N VAL A 54 1.04 19.15 21.24
CA VAL A 54 0.93 20.39 22.02
C VAL A 54 -0.53 20.69 22.35
N SER A 55 -1.45 20.58 21.40
CA SER A 55 -2.88 20.86 21.64
C SER A 55 -3.50 19.93 22.68
N SER A 56 -3.04 18.68 22.74
CA SER A 56 -3.49 17.69 23.72
C SER A 56 -2.85 17.91 25.11
N THR A 57 -1.55 18.25 25.17
CA THR A 57 -0.86 18.44 26.46
C THR A 57 -1.14 19.78 27.13
N GLU A 58 -1.31 20.86 26.36
CA GLU A 58 -1.61 22.21 26.86
C GLU A 58 -3.12 22.40 27.15
N GLY A 59 -3.93 21.35 27.01
CA GLY A 59 -5.36 21.38 27.33
C GLY A 59 -6.20 22.22 26.36
N TRP A 60 -5.69 22.53 25.16
CA TRP A 60 -6.47 23.22 24.11
C TRP A 60 -7.63 22.35 23.61
N VAL A 61 -7.49 21.03 23.74
CA VAL A 61 -8.51 20.02 23.44
C VAL A 61 -8.63 19.06 24.63
N ASN A 62 -9.85 18.56 24.91
CA ASN A 62 -10.07 17.61 25.99
C ASN A 62 -9.23 16.33 25.78
N PRO A 63 -8.26 16.01 26.66
CA PRO A 63 -7.39 14.83 26.50
C PRO A 63 -8.14 13.50 26.54
N ALA A 64 -9.36 13.48 27.09
CA ALA A 64 -10.22 12.30 27.06
C ALA A 64 -10.76 12.00 25.65
N VAL A 65 -10.92 13.03 24.80
CA VAL A 65 -11.41 12.91 23.42
C VAL A 65 -10.25 12.87 22.43
N PHE A 66 -9.16 13.59 22.74
CA PHE A 66 -7.99 13.72 21.89
C PHE A 66 -6.70 13.44 22.68
N PRO A 67 -6.41 12.15 22.96
CA PRO A 67 -5.29 11.77 23.80
C PRO A 67 -3.93 12.07 23.14
N PRO A 68 -2.89 12.33 23.94
CA PRO A 68 -1.57 12.63 23.42
C PRO A 68 -0.89 11.36 22.86
N LEU A 69 0.01 11.52 21.89
CA LEU A 69 0.60 10.42 21.11
C LEU A 69 1.32 9.39 21.98
N ASN A 70 1.94 9.82 23.07
CA ASN A 70 2.59 8.93 24.04
C ASN A 70 1.61 7.95 24.69
N THR A 71 0.39 8.38 25.03
CA THR A 71 -0.63 7.51 25.64
C THR A 71 -1.23 6.53 24.64
N ILE A 72 -1.35 6.94 23.38
CA ILE A 72 -1.79 6.08 22.29
C ILE A 72 -0.76 4.96 22.06
N LEU A 73 0.53 5.33 21.99
CA LEU A 73 1.62 4.37 21.80
C LEU A 73 1.79 3.42 22.98
N SER A 74 1.65 3.89 24.22
CA SER A 74 1.74 3.03 25.40
C SER A 74 0.56 2.06 25.49
N ALA A 75 -0.66 2.52 25.19
CA ALA A 75 -1.85 1.67 25.14
C ALA A 75 -1.70 0.58 24.06
N LEU A 76 -1.23 0.96 22.86
CA LEU A 76 -0.92 0.02 21.80
C LEU A 76 0.10 -1.03 22.24
N TRP A 77 1.24 -0.58 22.76
CA TRP A 77 2.33 -1.48 23.15
C TRP A 77 1.88 -2.47 24.22
N THR A 78 1.15 -1.99 25.23
CA THR A 78 0.64 -2.85 26.31
C THR A 78 -0.30 -3.93 25.77
N ASN A 79 -1.23 -3.57 24.89
CA ASN A 79 -2.19 -4.52 24.34
C ASN A 79 -1.58 -5.47 23.30
N LEU A 80 -0.52 -5.04 22.62
CA LEU A 80 0.24 -5.89 21.72
C LEU A 80 1.14 -6.87 22.49
N ALA A 81 1.80 -6.40 23.55
CA ALA A 81 2.66 -7.21 24.42
C ALA A 81 1.87 -8.26 25.21
N ASN A 82 0.64 -7.94 25.62
CA ASN A 82 -0.27 -8.87 26.30
C ASN A 82 -0.92 -9.89 25.34
N GLY A 83 -0.65 -9.80 24.03
CA GLY A 83 -1.16 -10.72 23.00
C GLY A 83 -2.62 -10.50 22.59
N ALA A 84 -3.37 -9.65 23.29
CA ALA A 84 -4.79 -9.41 23.01
C ALA A 84 -5.03 -8.94 21.56
N LEU A 85 -4.16 -8.10 21.01
CA LEU A 85 -4.27 -7.60 19.64
C LEU A 85 -3.75 -8.58 18.57
N LEU A 86 -2.94 -9.59 18.94
CA LEU A 86 -2.33 -10.48 17.96
C LEU A 86 -3.35 -11.36 17.25
N ASP A 87 -4.32 -11.88 18.00
CA ASP A 87 -5.42 -12.67 17.46
C ASP A 87 -6.30 -11.84 16.50
N ASP A 88 -6.56 -10.58 16.86
CA ASP A 88 -7.34 -9.68 16.03
C ASP A 88 -6.60 -9.35 14.71
N ILE A 89 -5.29 -9.09 14.78
CA ILE A 89 -4.46 -8.89 13.58
C ILE A 89 -4.50 -10.13 12.69
N ALA A 90 -4.31 -11.32 13.27
CA ALA A 90 -4.27 -12.56 12.50
C ALA A 90 -5.60 -12.82 11.77
N ILE A 91 -6.73 -12.65 12.45
CA ILE A 91 -8.06 -12.83 11.86
C ILE A 91 -8.33 -11.80 10.77
N SER A 92 -8.02 -10.52 11.01
CA SER A 92 -8.15 -9.45 10.02
C SER A 92 -7.32 -9.74 8.76
N LEU A 93 -6.07 -10.19 8.93
CA LEU A 93 -5.18 -10.53 7.84
C LEU A 93 -5.67 -11.77 7.07
N GLN A 94 -6.17 -12.79 7.77
CA GLN A 94 -6.75 -13.98 7.16
C GLN A 94 -7.99 -13.64 6.31
N ARG A 95 -8.91 -12.81 6.81
CA ARG A 95 -10.13 -12.41 6.09
C ARG A 95 -9.80 -11.65 4.81
N SER A 96 -8.96 -10.62 4.91
CA SER A 96 -8.55 -9.85 3.73
C SER A 96 -7.74 -10.71 2.74
N GLY A 97 -6.82 -11.53 3.23
CA GLY A 97 -5.98 -12.39 2.41
C GLY A 97 -6.78 -13.44 1.64
N THR A 98 -7.75 -14.11 2.30
CA THR A 98 -8.63 -15.10 1.65
C THR A 98 -9.54 -14.44 0.60
N ALA A 99 -10.20 -13.34 0.96
CA ALA A 99 -11.04 -12.58 0.03
C ALA A 99 -10.26 -12.09 -1.19
N PHE A 100 -9.08 -11.51 -0.97
CA PHE A 100 -8.19 -11.05 -2.02
C PHE A 100 -7.71 -12.21 -2.90
N ALA A 101 -7.32 -13.34 -2.31
CA ALA A 101 -6.91 -14.52 -3.08
C ALA A 101 -8.03 -15.01 -4.02
N PHE A 102 -9.28 -15.08 -3.54
CA PHE A 102 -10.42 -15.41 -4.39
C PHE A 102 -10.62 -14.39 -5.51
N ALA A 103 -10.50 -13.10 -5.21
CA ALA A 103 -10.63 -12.03 -6.20
C ALA A 103 -9.55 -12.12 -7.29
N VAL A 104 -8.32 -12.49 -6.92
CA VAL A 104 -7.21 -12.70 -7.87
C VAL A 104 -7.44 -13.93 -8.74
N VAL A 105 -7.78 -15.06 -8.12
CA VAL A 105 -8.00 -16.34 -8.80
C VAL A 105 -9.18 -16.27 -9.78
N ILE A 106 -10.21 -15.48 -9.48
CA ILE A 106 -11.39 -15.34 -10.36
C ILE A 106 -11.23 -14.15 -11.31
N GLY A 107 -10.80 -12.99 -10.79
CA GLY A 107 -10.75 -11.74 -11.53
C GLY A 107 -9.70 -11.72 -12.64
N ILE A 108 -8.52 -12.32 -12.44
CA ILE A 108 -7.49 -12.35 -13.48
C ILE A 108 -7.94 -13.24 -14.66
N PRO A 109 -8.34 -14.51 -14.48
CA PRO A 109 -8.75 -15.33 -15.61
C PRO A 109 -9.97 -14.77 -16.34
N LEU A 110 -10.97 -14.28 -15.60
CA LEU A 110 -12.15 -13.67 -16.19
C LEU A 110 -11.78 -12.41 -16.97
N GLY A 111 -10.89 -11.57 -16.42
CA GLY A 111 -10.45 -10.34 -17.07
C GLY A 111 -9.63 -10.60 -18.33
N LEU A 112 -8.75 -11.60 -18.30
CA LEU A 112 -7.99 -12.04 -19.47
C LEU A 112 -8.94 -12.56 -20.56
N PHE A 113 -9.93 -13.35 -20.19
CA PHE A 113 -10.92 -13.88 -21.12
C PHE A 113 -11.78 -12.78 -21.76
N MET A 114 -12.32 -11.88 -20.94
CA MET A 114 -13.13 -10.74 -21.40
C MET A 114 -12.32 -9.77 -22.27
N GLY A 115 -11.05 -9.51 -21.93
CA GLY A 115 -10.18 -8.65 -22.72
C GLY A 115 -9.87 -9.20 -24.12
N GLN A 116 -9.93 -10.53 -24.31
CA GLN A 116 -9.72 -11.16 -25.61
C GLN A 116 -10.99 -11.26 -26.45
N VAL A 117 -12.15 -11.49 -25.81
CA VAL A 117 -13.41 -11.76 -26.50
C VAL A 117 -14.34 -10.55 -26.45
N ARG A 118 -14.27 -9.70 -27.48
CA ARG A 118 -15.08 -8.45 -27.60
C ARG A 118 -16.58 -8.67 -27.38
N ALA A 119 -17.12 -9.81 -27.82
CA ALA A 119 -18.55 -10.13 -27.66
C ALA A 119 -18.95 -10.34 -26.19
N VAL A 120 -18.12 -11.05 -25.42
CA VAL A 120 -18.34 -11.30 -23.99
C VAL A 120 -18.22 -10.00 -23.23
N GLU A 121 -17.25 -9.17 -23.60
CA GLU A 121 -17.10 -7.86 -23.00
C GLU A 121 -18.32 -6.97 -23.24
N HIS A 122 -18.75 -6.78 -24.49
CA HIS A 122 -19.91 -5.93 -24.79
C HIS A 122 -21.19 -6.39 -24.08
N ALA A 123 -21.36 -7.71 -23.89
CA ALA A 123 -22.50 -8.26 -23.17
C ALA A 123 -22.42 -8.00 -21.65
N LEU A 124 -21.22 -8.05 -21.07
CA LEU A 124 -21.01 -7.90 -19.62
C LEU A 124 -20.68 -6.46 -19.19
N ASP A 125 -20.28 -5.58 -20.09
CA ASP A 125 -19.87 -4.20 -19.78
C ASP A 125 -20.95 -3.42 -18.99
N PRO A 126 -22.25 -3.45 -19.36
CA PRO A 126 -23.29 -2.78 -18.57
C PRO A 126 -23.36 -3.33 -17.13
N ILE A 127 -23.19 -4.64 -16.96
CA ILE A 127 -23.23 -5.32 -15.65
C ILE A 127 -21.99 -4.91 -14.82
N LEU A 128 -20.81 -4.87 -15.45
CA LEU A 128 -19.58 -4.43 -14.81
C LEU A 128 -19.65 -2.96 -14.37
N GLN A 129 -20.24 -2.09 -15.20
CA GLN A 129 -20.42 -0.69 -14.87
C GLN A 129 -21.41 -0.51 -13.71
N LEU A 130 -22.52 -1.23 -13.72
CA LEU A 130 -23.50 -1.21 -12.63
C LEU A 130 -22.87 -1.61 -11.30
N PHE A 131 -22.17 -2.74 -11.27
CA PHE A 131 -21.57 -3.24 -10.04
C PHE A 131 -20.35 -2.42 -9.60
N ARG A 132 -19.61 -1.80 -10.53
CA ARG A 132 -18.53 -0.87 -10.19
C ARG A 132 -19.06 0.39 -9.50
N GLN A 133 -20.21 0.91 -9.91
CA GLN A 133 -20.81 2.09 -9.30
C GLN A 133 -21.53 1.75 -7.98
N THR A 134 -21.93 0.50 -7.83
CA THR A 134 -22.58 0.04 -6.60
C THR A 134 -21.54 -0.12 -5.49
N SER A 135 -21.64 0.69 -4.45
CA SER A 135 -20.76 0.58 -3.28
C SER A 135 -20.92 -0.80 -2.62
N ALA A 136 -19.83 -1.56 -2.54
CA ALA A 136 -19.83 -2.86 -1.86
C ALA A 136 -20.27 -2.75 -0.39
N LEU A 137 -20.01 -1.60 0.26
CA LEU A 137 -20.47 -1.33 1.62
C LEU A 137 -21.99 -1.25 1.72
N ALA A 138 -22.66 -0.66 0.72
CA ALA A 138 -24.12 -0.56 0.71
C ALA A 138 -24.78 -1.94 0.54
N LEU A 139 -24.09 -2.90 -0.08
CA LEU A 139 -24.55 -4.27 -0.23
C LEU A 139 -24.26 -5.14 1.00
N TYR A 140 -23.48 -4.67 1.96
CA TYR A 140 -23.07 -5.51 3.09
C TYR A 140 -24.27 -6.07 3.89
N PRO A 141 -25.30 -5.28 4.24
CA PRO A 141 -26.48 -5.81 4.92
C PRO A 141 -27.22 -6.89 4.09
N VAL A 142 -27.23 -6.75 2.76
CA VAL A 142 -27.83 -7.76 1.86
C VAL A 142 -27.02 -9.05 1.90
N PHE A 143 -25.68 -8.97 1.90
CA PHE A 143 -24.83 -10.15 2.04
C PHE A 143 -24.96 -10.82 3.40
N ILE A 144 -25.14 -10.04 4.47
CA ILE A 144 -25.47 -10.59 5.80
C ILE A 144 -26.80 -11.33 5.76
N LEU A 145 -27.83 -10.77 5.10
CA LEU A 145 -29.14 -11.40 5.00
C LEU A 145 -29.09 -12.72 4.21
N LEU A 146 -28.32 -12.76 3.12
CA LEU A 146 -28.23 -13.92 2.22
C LEU A 146 -27.29 -15.02 2.72
N LEU A 147 -26.12 -14.63 3.24
CA LEU A 147 -25.04 -15.55 3.64
C LEU A 147 -25.00 -15.80 5.14
N GLY A 148 -25.85 -15.10 5.90
CA GLY A 148 -25.87 -15.11 7.36
C GLY A 148 -24.85 -14.17 8.00
N LEU A 149 -25.05 -13.92 9.30
CA LEU A 149 -24.06 -13.30 10.16
C LEU A 149 -22.91 -14.29 10.37
N GLY A 150 -21.70 -13.94 9.94
CA GLY A 150 -20.57 -14.86 10.06
C GLY A 150 -19.33 -14.41 9.31
N GLU A 151 -18.38 -15.32 9.16
CA GLU A 151 -17.14 -15.06 8.41
C GLU A 151 -17.38 -14.99 6.90
N THR A 152 -18.31 -15.80 6.39
CA THR A 152 -18.62 -15.88 4.96
C THR A 152 -19.10 -14.55 4.39
N SER A 153 -20.03 -13.86 5.07
CA SER A 153 -20.55 -12.56 4.61
C SER A 153 -19.47 -11.47 4.60
N LYS A 154 -18.58 -11.46 5.60
CA LYS A 154 -17.42 -10.54 5.66
C LYS A 154 -16.44 -10.79 4.52
N ILE A 155 -16.05 -12.05 4.31
CA ILE A 155 -15.12 -12.41 3.25
C ILE A 155 -15.74 -12.10 1.89
N PHE A 156 -17.04 -12.36 1.71
CA PHE A 156 -17.73 -12.12 0.45
C PHE A 156 -17.82 -10.62 0.11
N VAL A 157 -18.12 -9.74 1.07
CA VAL A 157 -18.18 -8.30 0.78
C VAL A 157 -16.81 -7.73 0.40
N ILE A 158 -15.73 -8.21 1.04
CA ILE A 158 -14.36 -7.84 0.69
C ILE A 158 -14.02 -8.40 -0.70
N PHE A 159 -14.35 -9.67 -0.97
CA PHE A 159 -14.15 -10.29 -2.28
C PHE A 159 -14.86 -9.49 -3.38
N TRP A 160 -16.12 -9.12 -3.16
CA TRP A 160 -16.92 -8.34 -4.09
C TRP A 160 -16.25 -6.99 -4.42
N ALA A 161 -15.82 -6.27 -3.40
CA ALA A 161 -15.15 -4.98 -3.58
C ALA A 161 -13.79 -5.05 -4.28
N THR A 162 -13.10 -6.19 -4.13
CA THR A 162 -11.74 -6.39 -4.64
C THR A 162 -11.71 -7.05 -6.02
N LEU A 163 -12.79 -7.74 -6.40
CA LEU A 163 -12.93 -8.37 -7.70
C LEU A 163 -12.90 -7.35 -8.84
N PHE A 164 -13.67 -6.27 -8.75
CA PHE A 164 -13.82 -5.32 -9.86
C PHE A 164 -12.53 -4.59 -10.24
N PRO A 165 -11.73 -4.04 -9.30
CA PRO A 165 -10.49 -3.37 -9.69
C PRO A 165 -9.46 -4.34 -10.31
N VAL A 166 -9.35 -5.59 -9.83
CA VAL A 166 -8.50 -6.62 -10.49
C VAL A 166 -9.02 -6.92 -11.89
N LEU A 167 -10.31 -7.19 -12.01
CA LEU A 167 -10.95 -7.57 -13.27
C LEU A 167 -10.78 -6.49 -14.33
N LEU A 168 -11.13 -5.25 -14.00
CA LEU A 168 -11.11 -4.12 -14.93
C LEU A 168 -9.69 -3.73 -15.32
N ALA A 169 -8.74 -3.73 -14.39
CA ALA A 169 -7.34 -3.46 -14.71
C ALA A 169 -6.75 -4.56 -15.60
N THR A 170 -7.17 -5.82 -15.42
CA THR A 170 -6.76 -6.92 -16.29
C THR A 170 -7.33 -6.77 -17.70
N ILE A 171 -8.62 -6.42 -17.84
CA ILE A 171 -9.26 -6.14 -19.13
C ILE A 171 -8.54 -4.99 -19.83
N GLY A 172 -8.30 -3.89 -19.12
CA GLY A 172 -7.54 -2.73 -19.63
C GLY A 172 -6.14 -3.13 -20.11
N GLY A 173 -5.42 -3.92 -19.30
CA GLY A 173 -4.08 -4.41 -19.64
C GLY A 173 -4.01 -5.26 -20.90
N VAL A 174 -5.04 -6.06 -21.18
CA VAL A 174 -5.13 -6.84 -22.42
C VAL A 174 -5.40 -5.95 -23.63
N LYS A 175 -6.16 -4.86 -23.45
CA LYS A 175 -6.51 -3.92 -24.51
C LYS A 175 -5.40 -2.95 -24.88
N GLU A 176 -4.55 -2.61 -23.92
CA GLU A 176 -3.39 -1.74 -24.12
C GLU A 176 -2.23 -2.44 -24.85
N VAL A 177 -2.33 -3.75 -25.11
CA VAL A 177 -1.34 -4.50 -25.87
C VAL A 177 -1.26 -3.95 -27.30
N ASP A 178 -0.05 -3.58 -27.73
CA ASP A 178 0.19 -3.06 -29.07
C ASP A 178 -0.27 -4.07 -30.13
N GLN A 179 -1.25 -3.67 -30.93
CA GLN A 179 -1.81 -4.47 -32.01
C GLN A 179 -0.73 -4.89 -33.01
N LYS A 180 0.32 -4.08 -33.21
CA LYS A 180 1.44 -4.41 -34.09
C LYS A 180 2.21 -5.64 -33.62
N LEU A 181 2.36 -5.84 -32.31
CA LEU A 181 3.02 -7.04 -31.75
C LEU A 181 2.19 -8.31 -32.03
N ILE A 182 0.87 -8.18 -31.98
CA ILE A 182 -0.06 -9.27 -32.29
C ILE A 182 -0.03 -9.60 -33.79
N GLU A 183 -0.07 -8.59 -34.65
CA GLU A 183 0.00 -8.75 -36.11
C GLU A 183 1.34 -9.35 -36.54
N MET A 184 2.45 -8.85 -35.99
CA MET A 184 3.79 -9.40 -36.23
C MET A 184 3.86 -10.89 -35.85
N ALA A 185 3.41 -11.24 -34.64
CA ALA A 185 3.39 -12.64 -34.20
C ALA A 185 2.55 -13.54 -35.13
N ARG A 186 1.41 -13.05 -35.65
CA ARG A 186 0.60 -13.78 -36.64
C ARG A 186 1.33 -13.98 -37.96
N THR A 187 2.04 -12.96 -38.47
CA THR A 187 2.83 -13.07 -39.71
C THR A 187 3.95 -14.11 -39.59
N TYR A 188 4.53 -14.27 -38.40
CA TYR A 188 5.50 -15.34 -38.09
C TYR A 188 4.87 -16.72 -37.85
N GLY A 189 3.56 -16.89 -38.07
CA GLY A 189 2.85 -18.17 -37.95
C GLY A 189 2.50 -18.57 -36.51
N ALA A 190 2.54 -17.65 -35.54
CA ALA A 190 2.15 -17.95 -34.17
C ALA A 190 0.63 -18.20 -34.05
N GLY A 191 0.25 -19.35 -33.50
CA GLY A 191 -1.15 -19.65 -33.18
C GLY A 191 -1.71 -18.81 -32.03
N SER A 192 -3.04 -18.77 -31.87
CA SER A 192 -3.73 -17.95 -30.86
C SER A 192 -3.24 -18.18 -29.43
N LEU A 193 -2.96 -19.42 -29.05
CA LEU A 193 -2.42 -19.76 -27.72
C LEU A 193 -1.00 -19.24 -27.52
N THR A 194 -0.18 -19.27 -28.57
CA THR A 194 1.19 -18.74 -28.55
C THR A 194 1.18 -17.23 -28.41
N ILE A 195 0.33 -16.54 -29.16
CA ILE A 195 0.12 -15.09 -29.05
C ILE A 195 -0.35 -14.73 -27.63
N PHE A 196 -1.32 -15.46 -27.08
CA PHE A 196 -1.79 -15.22 -25.73
C PHE A 196 -0.68 -15.34 -24.70
N ARG A 197 0.06 -16.45 -24.68
CA ARG A 197 1.08 -16.71 -23.66
C ARG A 197 2.35 -15.87 -23.81
N ARG A 198 2.75 -15.52 -25.04
CA ARG A 198 4.03 -14.84 -25.31
C ARG A 198 3.90 -13.34 -25.59
N VAL A 199 2.70 -12.85 -25.91
CA VAL A 199 2.48 -11.44 -26.23
C VAL A 199 1.49 -10.82 -25.24
N ILE A 200 0.25 -11.34 -25.21
CA ILE A 200 -0.84 -10.69 -24.45
C ILE A 200 -0.63 -10.78 -22.94
N LEU A 201 -0.37 -11.99 -22.42
CA LEU A 201 -0.15 -12.20 -20.99
C LEU A 201 1.02 -11.36 -20.45
N PRO A 202 2.26 -11.44 -21.00
CA PRO A 202 3.38 -10.65 -20.48
C PRO A 202 3.18 -9.13 -20.62
N ALA A 203 2.53 -8.67 -21.69
CA ALA A 203 2.25 -7.24 -21.89
C ALA A 203 1.19 -6.70 -20.92
N SER A 204 0.23 -7.54 -20.48
CA SER A 204 -0.83 -7.16 -19.53
C SER A 204 -0.42 -7.25 -18.06
N VAL A 205 0.67 -7.97 -17.72
CA VAL A 205 1.13 -8.12 -16.32
C VAL A 205 1.28 -6.78 -15.57
N PRO A 206 1.90 -5.71 -16.13
CA PRO A 206 2.03 -4.44 -15.42
C PRO A 206 0.68 -3.85 -14.99
N ALA A 207 -0.32 -3.89 -15.87
CA ALA A 207 -1.67 -3.42 -15.59
C ALA A 207 -2.39 -4.32 -14.58
N ILE A 208 -2.22 -5.64 -14.64
CA ILE A 208 -2.71 -6.57 -13.61
C ILE A 208 -2.17 -6.18 -12.24
N PHE A 209 -0.87 -5.86 -12.12
CA PHE A 209 -0.30 -5.40 -10.84
C PHE A 209 -0.86 -4.07 -10.34
N VAL A 210 -1.22 -3.15 -11.25
CA VAL A 210 -1.96 -1.94 -10.87
C VAL A 210 -3.31 -2.31 -10.27
N GLY A 211 -4.05 -3.23 -10.90
CA GLY A 211 -5.30 -3.78 -10.39
C GLY A 211 -5.17 -4.43 -9.02
N LEU A 212 -4.16 -5.30 -8.86
CA LEU A 212 -3.85 -5.95 -7.58
C LEU A 212 -3.60 -4.94 -6.46
N ARG A 213 -2.89 -3.85 -6.75
CA ARG A 213 -2.59 -2.80 -5.78
C ARG A 213 -3.83 -2.01 -5.37
N LEU A 214 -4.65 -1.64 -6.36
CA LEU A 214 -5.94 -0.97 -6.11
C LEU A 214 -6.83 -1.88 -5.26
N SER A 215 -6.95 -3.15 -5.64
CA SER A 215 -7.74 -4.14 -4.91
C SER A 215 -7.22 -4.41 -3.50
N ALA A 216 -5.91 -4.42 -3.25
CA ALA A 216 -5.41 -4.60 -1.89
C ALA A 216 -5.75 -3.40 -0.98
N THR A 217 -5.72 -2.19 -1.55
CA THR A 217 -6.13 -0.98 -0.83
C THR A 217 -7.62 -1.00 -0.53
N THR A 218 -8.47 -1.38 -1.50
CA THR A 218 -9.92 -1.50 -1.27
C THR A 218 -10.25 -2.66 -0.32
N ALA A 219 -9.49 -3.75 -0.35
CA ALA A 219 -9.66 -4.89 0.56
C ALA A 219 -9.53 -4.46 2.01
N LEU A 220 -8.52 -3.65 2.32
CA LEU A 220 -8.29 -3.14 3.67
C LEU A 220 -9.40 -2.20 4.12
N LEU A 221 -9.80 -1.25 3.27
CA LEU A 221 -10.87 -0.30 3.59
C LEU A 221 -12.19 -1.02 3.90
N LEU A 222 -12.52 -2.04 3.09
CA LEU A 222 -13.73 -2.83 3.26
C LEU A 222 -13.64 -3.81 4.42
N LEU A 223 -12.46 -4.37 4.68
CA LEU A 223 -12.22 -5.18 5.88
C LEU A 223 -12.55 -4.39 7.13
N ILE A 224 -12.00 -3.17 7.26
CA ILE A 224 -12.22 -2.31 8.43
C ILE A 224 -13.71 -2.08 8.63
N ALA A 225 -14.40 -1.64 7.59
CA ALA A 225 -15.84 -1.37 7.68
C ALA A 225 -16.66 -2.65 7.97
N ALA A 226 -16.31 -3.78 7.37
CA ALA A 226 -16.99 -5.06 7.60
C ALA A 226 -16.83 -5.53 9.05
N GLU A 227 -15.65 -5.31 9.64
CA GLU A 227 -15.35 -5.65 11.02
C GLU A 227 -16.04 -4.73 12.03
N MET A 228 -16.15 -3.45 11.72
CA MET A 228 -16.83 -2.48 12.59
C MET A 228 -18.34 -2.77 12.73
N ILE A 229 -18.97 -3.31 11.69
CA ILE A 229 -20.44 -3.50 11.66
C ILE A 229 -20.85 -4.87 12.23
N GLY A 230 -20.08 -5.93 11.98
CA GLY A 230 -20.58 -7.30 12.18
C GLY A 230 -19.54 -8.35 12.58
N ALA A 231 -18.37 -7.94 13.09
CA ALA A 231 -17.39 -8.87 13.62
C ALA A 231 -17.36 -8.90 15.15
N ASN A 232 -16.96 -10.05 15.69
CA ASN A 232 -16.72 -10.24 17.13
C ASN A 232 -15.22 -10.29 17.47
N LYS A 233 -14.36 -10.20 16.45
CA LYS A 233 -12.89 -10.25 16.50
C LYS A 233 -12.35 -9.51 15.28
N GLY A 234 -11.17 -8.95 15.37
CA GLY A 234 -10.52 -8.17 14.31
C GLY A 234 -10.20 -6.75 14.74
N ILE A 235 -9.29 -6.09 14.02
CA ILE A 235 -8.81 -4.77 14.40
C ILE A 235 -9.91 -3.71 14.24
N GLY A 236 -10.77 -3.81 13.21
CA GLY A 236 -11.92 -2.93 13.05
C GLY A 236 -12.95 -3.10 14.17
N PHE A 237 -13.11 -4.33 14.68
CA PHE A 237 -13.92 -4.59 15.87
C PHE A 237 -13.30 -3.94 17.11
N GLN A 238 -11.99 -4.03 17.29
CA GLN A 238 -11.31 -3.39 18.44
C GLN A 238 -11.44 -1.87 18.44
N VAL A 239 -11.47 -1.22 17.27
CA VAL A 239 -11.77 0.22 17.18
C VAL A 239 -13.15 0.52 17.76
N MET A 240 -14.18 -0.22 17.34
CA MET A 240 -15.55 -0.04 17.85
C MET A 240 -15.67 -0.41 19.33
N ASN A 241 -15.07 -1.50 19.75
CA ASN A 241 -15.07 -1.94 21.14
C ASN A 241 -14.41 -0.90 22.06
N ALA A 242 -13.25 -0.36 21.66
CA ALA A 242 -12.57 0.70 22.38
C ALA A 242 -13.41 1.98 22.44
N GLN A 243 -14.09 2.33 21.34
CA GLN A 243 -15.01 3.46 21.28
C GLN A 243 -16.18 3.29 22.28
N TYR A 244 -16.85 2.14 22.28
CA TYR A 244 -17.99 1.87 23.16
C TYR A 244 -17.60 1.80 24.64
N ASN A 245 -16.37 1.36 24.94
CA ASN A 245 -15.83 1.33 26.30
C ASN A 245 -15.13 2.64 26.72
N PHE A 246 -15.19 3.70 25.90
CA PHE A 246 -14.50 4.97 26.12
C PHE A 246 -12.98 4.83 26.34
N GLN A 247 -12.37 3.78 25.80
CA GLN A 247 -10.92 3.56 25.79
C GLN A 247 -10.28 4.27 24.59
N ILE A 248 -10.41 5.60 24.57
CA ILE A 248 -10.01 6.44 23.44
C ILE A 248 -8.52 6.27 23.05
N PRO A 249 -7.55 6.16 23.98
CA PRO A 249 -6.15 5.87 23.61
C PRO A 249 -6.00 4.56 22.82
N LEU A 250 -6.75 3.52 23.18
CA LEU A 250 -6.71 2.22 22.50
C LEU A 250 -7.39 2.29 21.13
N MET A 251 -8.48 3.05 21.01
CA MET A 251 -9.18 3.30 19.75
C MET A 251 -8.24 3.94 18.71
N PHE A 252 -7.59 5.06 19.06
CA PHE A 252 -6.59 5.69 18.20
C PHE A 252 -5.41 4.77 17.93
N GLY A 253 -5.04 3.95 18.91
CA GLY A 253 -4.04 2.93 18.77
C GLY A 253 -4.36 1.93 17.65
N ALA A 254 -5.53 1.30 17.74
CA ALA A 254 -6.01 0.35 16.75
C ALA A 254 -6.12 0.99 15.34
N ILE A 255 -6.51 2.26 15.25
CA ILE A 255 -6.51 3.02 13.99
C ILE A 255 -5.10 3.19 13.42
N LEU A 256 -4.10 3.55 14.25
CA LEU A 256 -2.71 3.63 13.81
C LEU A 256 -2.17 2.28 13.35
N LEU A 257 -2.53 1.20 14.06
CA LEU A 257 -2.16 -0.16 13.69
C LEU A 257 -2.76 -0.56 12.33
N LEU A 258 -4.03 -0.22 12.06
CA LEU A 258 -4.66 -0.41 10.75
C LEU A 258 -3.92 0.34 9.64
N ALA A 259 -3.58 1.61 9.88
CA ALA A 259 -2.82 2.41 8.93
C ALA A 259 -1.44 1.78 8.64
N PHE A 260 -0.75 1.31 9.68
CA PHE A 260 0.53 0.62 9.55
C PHE A 260 0.41 -0.68 8.74
N LEU A 261 -0.58 -1.53 9.04
CA LEU A 261 -0.81 -2.78 8.29
C LEU A 261 -1.15 -2.52 6.83
N GLY A 262 -1.94 -1.49 6.54
CA GLY A 262 -2.24 -1.08 5.18
C GLY A 262 -1.01 -0.63 4.40
N LEU A 263 -0.18 0.20 5.03
CA LEU A 263 1.09 0.63 4.44
C LEU A 263 2.03 -0.55 4.21
N ALA A 264 2.12 -1.49 5.16
CA ALA A 264 2.92 -2.70 5.03
C ALA A 264 2.45 -3.60 3.89
N ALA A 265 1.13 -3.84 3.79
CA ALA A 265 0.53 -4.64 2.71
C ALA A 265 0.76 -4.01 1.32
N ASN A 266 0.57 -2.68 1.21
CA ASN A 266 0.84 -1.97 -0.03
C ASN A 266 2.33 -1.99 -0.40
N ALA A 267 3.23 -1.79 0.57
CA ALA A 267 4.68 -1.85 0.36
C ALA A 267 5.12 -3.25 -0.13
N LEU A 268 4.55 -4.31 0.43
CA LEU A 268 4.80 -5.69 0.00
C LEU A 268 4.40 -5.91 -1.47
N LEU A 269 3.24 -5.40 -1.88
CA LEU A 269 2.77 -5.51 -3.26
C LEU A 269 3.63 -4.70 -4.24
N VAL A 270 4.08 -3.51 -3.84
CA VAL A 270 5.01 -2.70 -4.64
C VAL A 270 6.35 -3.43 -4.80
N LEU A 271 6.84 -4.07 -3.75
CA LEU A 271 8.07 -4.86 -3.82
C LEU A 271 7.92 -6.06 -4.77
N LEU A 272 6.78 -6.76 -4.69
CA LEU A 272 6.46 -7.88 -5.59
C LEU A 272 6.37 -7.41 -7.04
N GLN A 273 5.69 -6.29 -7.30
CA GLN A 273 5.61 -5.70 -8.64
C GLN A 273 6.98 -5.31 -9.17
N ARG A 274 7.82 -4.67 -8.35
CA ARG A 274 9.18 -4.28 -8.77
C ARG A 274 10.04 -5.48 -9.13
N ARG A 275 9.89 -6.61 -8.42
CA ARG A 275 10.62 -7.85 -8.71
C ARG A 275 10.09 -8.58 -9.94
N LEU A 276 8.78 -8.62 -10.12
CA LEU A 276 8.16 -9.34 -11.23
C LEU A 276 8.22 -8.50 -12.51
N CYS A 277 7.79 -7.24 -12.49
CA CYS A 277 7.78 -6.35 -13.67
C CYS A 277 9.10 -5.62 -13.94
N ARG A 278 10.27 -6.24 -13.64
CA ARG A 278 11.59 -5.59 -13.87
C ARG A 278 11.80 -5.17 -15.33
N TRP A 279 11.21 -5.91 -16.27
CA TRP A 279 11.34 -5.64 -17.71
C TRP A 279 10.53 -4.43 -18.19
N SER A 280 9.52 -4.00 -17.41
CA SER A 280 8.55 -2.97 -17.82
C SER A 280 8.79 -1.62 -17.15
N GLN A 281 9.82 -1.48 -16.30
CA GLN A 281 10.14 -0.19 -15.71
C GLN A 281 10.73 0.70 -16.80
N PRO A 282 10.09 1.83 -17.16
CA PRO A 282 10.83 2.91 -17.80
C PRO A 282 11.85 3.34 -16.76
N ASN A 283 13.14 3.32 -17.11
CA ASN A 283 14.16 3.94 -16.28
C ASN A 283 13.70 5.35 -15.92
N ALA A 284 13.48 5.59 -14.63
CA ALA A 284 13.20 6.92 -14.08
C ALA A 284 14.47 7.78 -14.15
#